data_AF-C9S272-F1
#
_entry.id   AF-C9S272-F1
#
_cell.length_a   1.000
_cell.length_b   1.000
_cell.length_c   1.000
_cell.angle_alpha   90.00
_cell.angle_beta   90.00
_cell.angle_gamma   90.00
#
_symmetry.space_group_name_H-M   'P 1'
#
loop_
_entity.id
_entity.type
_entity.pdbx_description
1 polymer ?
#
loop_
_entity_poly.entity_id
_entity_poly.type
_entity_poly.pdbx_seq_one_letter_code
_entity_poly.pdbx_strand_id
1 'polypeptide(L)'
;MLLIKFKWSKNCRLLTEEVRRNKMREGFDVISLTGERGRLARDQNMLPAPTKYSVGKYGVLVEEFENVALPAIKEYDDNSLLVIDEIGKMEFFSSS
;
A
#
# COMPACT_ATOMS: atom_id res chain seq x y z
N MET A 1 -13.46 -10.92 -6.28
CA MET A 1 -12.58 -10.00 -7.03
C MET A 1 -12.60 -8.69 -6.29
N LEU A 2 -11.66 -8.49 -5.36
CA LEU A 2 -11.62 -7.30 -4.49
C LEU A 2 -11.07 -6.15 -5.32
N LEU A 3 -11.95 -5.32 -5.86
CA LEU A 3 -11.59 -4.06 -6.51
C LEU A 3 -11.72 -3.00 -5.42
N ILE A 4 -10.60 -2.60 -4.82
CA ILE A 4 -10.59 -1.54 -3.82
C ILE A 4 -10.74 -0.22 -4.58
N LYS A 5 -11.90 0.45 -4.43
CA LYS A 5 -12.15 1.79 -4.96
C LYS A 5 -12.24 2.76 -3.79
N PHE A 6 -11.22 3.57 -3.59
CA PHE A 6 -11.30 4.69 -2.65
C PHE A 6 -11.97 5.91 -3.28
N LYS A 7 -12.84 6.54 -2.51
CA LYS A 7 -13.66 7.68 -2.90
C LYS A 7 -13.02 8.97 -2.38
N TRP A 8 -12.98 9.97 -3.25
CA TRP A 8 -12.31 11.26 -3.05
C TRP A 8 -12.69 11.95 -1.73
N SER A 9 -11.68 12.32 -0.95
CA SER A 9 -11.71 13.42 0.03
C SER A 9 -10.46 14.27 -0.20
N LYS A 10 -10.56 15.59 -0.01
CA LYS A 10 -9.52 16.59 -0.37
C LYS A 10 -8.15 16.40 0.34
N ASN A 11 -7.98 15.39 1.19
CA ASN A 11 -6.80 15.20 2.05
C ASN A 11 -6.17 13.78 1.99
N CYS A 12 -6.54 12.92 1.05
CA CYS A 12 -5.98 11.55 0.96
C CYS A 12 -4.67 11.52 0.16
N ARG A 13 -3.52 11.49 0.84
CA ARG A 13 -2.18 11.59 0.22
C ARG A 13 -1.61 10.29 -0.38
N LEU A 14 -2.19 9.13 -0.05
CA LEU A 14 -1.77 7.82 -0.53
C LEU A 14 -2.97 7.07 -1.11
N LEU A 15 -2.79 6.47 -2.27
CA LEU A 15 -3.75 5.62 -2.96
C LEU A 15 -3.14 4.23 -3.11
N THR A 16 -3.98 3.20 -3.00
CA THR A 16 -3.55 1.84 -3.34
C THR A 16 -4.17 1.41 -4.67
N GLU A 17 -3.36 0.82 -5.54
CA GLU A 17 -3.79 0.36 -6.86
C GLU A 17 -3.53 -1.14 -7.00
N GLU A 18 -4.54 -1.88 -7.48
CA GLU A 18 -4.37 -3.29 -7.79
C GLU A 18 -3.55 -3.47 -9.07
N VAL A 19 -2.41 -4.16 -8.95
CA VAL A 19 -1.54 -4.47 -10.09
C VAL A 19 -1.92 -5.82 -10.67
N ARG A 20 -2.27 -5.82 -11.96
CA ARG A 20 -2.57 -7.02 -12.74
C ARG A 20 -1.66 -7.11 -13.95
N ARG A 21 -1.13 -8.31 -14.21
CA ARG A 21 -0.39 -8.64 -15.43
C ARG A 21 -0.94 -9.95 -16.00
N ASN A 22 -1.13 -10.01 -17.32
CA ASN A 22 -1.64 -11.20 -18.00
C ASN A 22 -2.95 -11.75 -17.38
N LYS A 23 -3.86 -10.85 -16.95
CA LYS A 23 -5.11 -11.17 -16.23
C LYS A 23 -4.93 -11.79 -14.83
N MET A 24 -3.70 -11.97 -14.35
CA MET A 24 -3.41 -12.40 -12.99
C MET A 24 -3.13 -11.19 -12.10
N ARG A 25 -3.66 -11.21 -10.88
CA ARG A 25 -3.34 -10.22 -9.86
C ARG A 25 -1.95 -10.49 -9.31
N GLU A 26 -1.02 -9.59 -9.58
CA GLU A 26 0.36 -9.66 -9.08
C GLU A 26 0.46 -9.08 -7.67
N GLY A 27 -0.40 -8.10 -7.33
CA GLY A 27 -0.42 -7.51 -6.00
C GLY A 27 -1.01 -6.11 -5.97
N PHE A 28 -0.44 -5.26 -5.12
CA PHE A 28 -0.91 -3.91 -4.86
C PHE A 28 0.26 -2.93 -4.79
N ASP A 29 0.08 -1.75 -5.36
CA ASP A 29 1.00 -0.63 -5.23
C ASP A 29 0.41 0.44 -4.34
N VAL A 30 1.30 1.19 -3.69
CA VAL A 30 1.00 2.47 -3.07
C VAL A 30 1.45 3.59 -4.02
N ILE A 31 0.61 4.61 -4.17
CA ILE A 31 0.83 5.76 -5.03
C ILE A 31 0.60 7.00 -4.17
N SER A 32 1.58 7.89 -4.08
CA SER A 32 1.40 9.18 -3.44
C SER A 32 0.66 10.17 -4.35
N LEU A 33 0.06 11.22 -3.77
CA LEU A 33 -0.49 12.33 -4.55
C LEU A 33 0.58 13.10 -5.35
N THR A 34 1.85 12.99 -4.96
CA THR A 34 2.99 13.54 -5.72
C THR A 34 3.38 12.65 -6.91
N GLY A 35 2.73 11.48 -7.07
CA GLY A 35 2.94 10.55 -8.17
C GLY A 35 4.04 9.50 -7.92
N GLU A 36 4.62 9.48 -6.72
CA GLU A 36 5.59 8.44 -6.34
C GLU A 36 4.87 7.11 -6.17
N ARG A 37 5.49 6.02 -6.66
CA ARG A 37 4.88 4.69 -6.67
C ARG A 37 5.82 3.69 -6.03
N GLY A 38 5.29 2.90 -5.10
CA GLY A 38 6.00 1.84 -4.39
C GLY A 38 5.18 0.57 -4.36
N ARG A 39 5.85 -0.59 -4.19
CA ARG A 39 5.14 -1.86 -4.05
C ARG A 39 4.66 -2.00 -2.62
N LEU A 40 3.36 -2.19 -2.43
CA LEU A 40 2.79 -2.48 -1.12
C LEU A 40 2.80 -3.99 -0.84
N ALA A 41 2.32 -4.77 -1.81
CA ALA A 41 2.28 -6.22 -1.69
C ALA A 41 2.43 -6.91 -3.05
N ARG A 42 3.02 -8.11 -3.07
CA ARG A 42 3.18 -8.95 -4.26
C ARG A 42 2.95 -10.41 -3.96
N ASP A 43 2.49 -11.19 -4.95
CA ASP A 43 2.40 -12.64 -4.82
C ASP A 43 3.78 -13.19 -4.39
N GLN A 44 3.83 -13.98 -3.32
CA GLN A 44 5.11 -14.48 -2.79
C GLN A 44 5.90 -15.30 -3.83
N ASN A 45 5.21 -15.95 -4.77
CA ASN A 45 5.86 -16.71 -5.84
C ASN A 45 6.58 -15.80 -6.86
N MET A 46 6.30 -14.50 -6.85
CA MET A 46 6.93 -13.50 -7.72
C MET A 46 8.07 -12.76 -7.01
N LEU A 47 8.26 -12.99 -5.71
CA LEU A 47 9.31 -12.35 -4.94
C LEU A 47 10.56 -13.23 -4.90
N PRO A 48 11.77 -12.64 -4.92
CA PRO A 48 13.01 -13.38 -4.87
C PRO A 48 13.21 -14.12 -3.54
N ALA A 49 12.55 -13.65 -2.47
CA ALA A 49 12.56 -14.25 -1.15
C ALA A 49 11.19 -14.01 -0.46
N PRO A 50 10.79 -14.89 0.48
CA PRO A 50 9.60 -14.68 1.28
C PRO A 50 9.76 -13.43 2.16
N THR A 51 8.71 -12.61 2.23
CA THR A 51 8.70 -11.42 3.08
C THR A 51 8.40 -11.79 4.52
N LYS A 52 8.91 -10.98 5.46
CA LYS A 52 8.65 -11.13 6.90
C LYS A 52 7.14 -11.12 7.22
N TYR A 53 6.38 -10.34 6.48
CA TYR A 53 4.94 -10.18 6.66
C TYR A 53 4.19 -10.60 5.40
N SER A 54 3.05 -11.28 5.55
CA SER A 54 2.23 -11.69 4.42
C SER A 54 0.75 -11.76 4.78
N VAL A 55 -0.10 -11.57 3.77
CA VAL A 55 -1.55 -11.69 3.89
C VAL A 55 -2.09 -12.57 2.78
N GLY A 56 -2.52 -13.76 3.17
CA GLY A 56 -2.82 -14.84 2.23
C GLY A 56 -1.57 -15.19 1.41
N LYS A 57 -1.68 -15.12 0.08
CA LYS A 57 -0.57 -15.40 -0.83
C LYS A 57 0.32 -14.19 -1.16
N TYR A 58 0.02 -13.01 -0.61
CA TYR A 58 0.78 -11.79 -0.92
C TYR A 58 1.78 -11.50 0.20
N GLY A 59 3.04 -11.37 -0.17
CA GLY A 59 4.08 -10.83 0.70
C GLY A 59 4.00 -9.31 0.74
N VAL A 60 4.07 -8.73 1.94
CA VAL A 60 4.04 -7.29 2.18
C VAL A 60 5.46 -6.75 2.14
N LEU A 61 5.68 -5.70 1.33
CA LEU A 61 6.98 -5.05 1.16
C LEU A 61 6.99 -3.76 1.99
N VAL A 62 7.24 -3.90 3.29
CA VAL A 62 7.16 -2.78 4.26
C VAL A 62 8.16 -1.68 3.92
N GLU A 63 9.42 -2.03 3.61
CA GLU A 63 10.45 -1.04 3.26
C GLU A 63 10.08 -0.22 2.01
N GLU A 64 9.55 -0.87 0.97
CA GLU A 64 9.09 -0.17 -0.24
C GLU A 64 7.89 0.73 0.02
N PHE A 65 6.97 0.27 0.88
CA PHE A 65 5.83 1.07 1.31
C PHE A 65 6.29 2.30 2.11
N GLU A 66 7.16 2.12 3.11
CA GLU A 66 7.66 3.20 3.98
C GLU A 66 8.39 4.28 3.18
N ASN A 67 9.14 3.89 2.14
CA ASN A 67 9.81 4.84 1.26
C ASN A 67 8.86 5.80 0.52
N VAL A 68 7.60 5.41 0.31
CA VAL A 68 6.59 6.27 -0.34
C VAL A 68 5.65 6.89 0.70
N ALA A 69 5.28 6.13 1.72
CA ALA A 69 4.34 6.57 2.74
C ALA A 69 4.97 7.59 3.70
N LEU A 70 6.20 7.38 4.18
CA LEU A 70 6.82 8.26 5.17
C LEU A 70 7.06 9.68 4.63
N PRO A 71 7.58 9.89 3.40
CA PRO A 71 7.67 11.23 2.84
C PRO A 71 6.29 11.88 2.64
N ALA A 72 5.32 11.11 2.14
CA ALA A 72 3.96 11.60 1.92
C ALA A 72 3.27 12.04 3.22
N ILE A 73 3.62 11.42 4.36
CA ILE A 73 3.10 11.74 5.70
C ILE A 73 3.91 12.86 6.38
N LYS A 74 5.24 12.92 6.20
CA LYS A 74 6.12 13.90 6.88
C LYS A 74 5.87 15.36 6.47
N GLU A 75 5.26 15.61 5.32
CA GLU A 75 4.85 16.94 4.88
C GLU A 75 3.59 17.47 5.59
N TYR A 76 3.39 17.12 6.86
CA TYR A 76 2.20 17.50 7.63
C TYR A 76 2.34 18.88 8.30
N ASP A 77 1.28 19.67 8.16
CA ASP A 77 0.81 20.69 9.12
C ASP A 77 -0.41 20.11 9.88
N ASP A 78 -0.68 20.57 11.10
CA ASP A 78 -1.63 20.05 12.12
C ASP A 78 -3.11 19.79 11.67
N ASN A 79 -3.48 20.07 10.42
CA ASN A 79 -4.88 20.07 9.94
C ASN A 79 -5.26 18.98 8.92
N SER A 80 -4.39 18.02 8.62
CA SER A 80 -4.73 16.99 7.62
C SER A 80 -5.45 15.79 8.27
N LEU A 81 -6.34 15.14 7.50
CA LEU A 81 -7.12 13.97 7.90
C LEU A 81 -6.72 12.77 7.03
N LEU A 82 -6.06 11.77 7.64
CA LEU A 82 -5.75 10.49 6.99
C LEU A 82 -6.95 9.55 7.15
N VAL A 83 -7.64 9.25 6.04
CA VAL A 83 -8.77 8.32 6.01
C VAL A 83 -8.28 6.99 5.44
N ILE A 84 -8.25 5.96 6.28
CA ILE A 84 -7.95 4.57 5.91
C ILE A 84 -9.27 3.79 5.98
N ASP A 85 -9.95 3.65 4.84
CA ASP A 85 -11.29 3.02 4.72
C ASP A 85 -11.20 1.48 4.73
N GLU A 86 -10.00 0.91 4.61
CA GLU A 86 -9.77 -0.55 4.70
C GLU A 86 -8.48 -0.84 5.46
N ILE A 87 -8.57 -0.94 6.79
CA ILE A 87 -7.53 -1.57 7.60
C ILE A 87 -7.73 -3.08 7.48
N GLY A 88 -7.15 -3.67 6.43
CA GLY A 88 -7.03 -5.13 6.34
C GLY A 88 -6.10 -5.67 7.44
N LYS A 89 -6.15 -7.00 7.70
CA LYS A 89 -5.24 -7.75 8.59
C LYS A 89 -3.73 -7.49 8.38
N MET A 90 -3.35 -6.75 7.35
CA MET A 90 -1.97 -6.43 6.95
C MET A 90 -1.31 -5.36 7.83
N GLU A 91 -2.09 -4.49 8.49
CA GLU A 91 -1.53 -3.36 9.26
C GLU A 91 -1.24 -3.68 10.74
N PHE A 92 -1.66 -4.85 11.24
CA PHE A 92 -1.41 -5.28 12.63
C PHE A 92 0.06 -5.63 12.94
N PHE A 93 0.97 -5.45 11.98
CA PHE A 93 2.37 -5.83 12.09
C PHE A 93 3.35 -4.65 12.11
N SER A 94 2.85 -3.41 12.14
CA SER A 94 3.65 -2.22 12.44
C SER A 94 3.94 -2.18 13.94
N SER A 95 5.04 -2.80 14.36
CA SER A 95 5.62 -2.55 15.68
C SER A 95 6.55 -1.34 15.57
N SER A 96 6.19 -0.28 16.33
CA SER A 96 6.91 0.99 16.50
C SER A 96 8.39 0.85 16.82
#